data_AF-A0A382QXR1-F1
#
_entry.id   AF-A0A382QXR1-F1
#
_cell.length_a   1.000
_cell.length_b   1.000
_cell.length_c   1.000
_cell.angle_alpha   90.00
_cell.angle_beta   90.00
_cell.angle_gamma   90.00
#
_symmetry.space_group_name_H-M   'P 1'
#
loop_
_entity.id
_entity.type
_entity.pdbx_description
1 polymer ?
#
loop_
_entity_poly.entity_id
_entity_poly.type
_entity_poly.pdbx_seq_one_letter_code
_entity_poly.pdbx_strand_id
1 'polypeptide(L)'
;MGLIGFIVWILVFFTTLVVLCYKAVELRTATIAIGVLLLVFTVFGNPSNILLAIYWVMFALLVSLNIPEIRRNYVSSQILKFYKAVLP
;
A
#
# COMPACT_ATOMS: atom_id res chain seq x y z
N MET A 1 9.29 18.50 5.49
CA MET A 1 7.87 18.74 5.85
C MET A 1 7.73 19.28 7.28
N GLY A 2 6.87 20.28 7.51
CA GLY A 2 6.46 20.71 8.86
C GLY A 2 5.32 19.85 9.46
N LEU A 3 5.01 20.05 10.75
CA LEU A 3 4.02 19.24 11.49
C LEU A 3 2.62 19.23 10.85
N ILE A 4 2.13 20.38 10.40
CA ILE A 4 0.80 20.47 9.76
C ILE A 4 0.78 19.66 8.47
N GLY A 5 1.82 19.78 7.65
CA GLY A 5 1.96 18.96 6.44
C GLY A 5 1.97 17.46 6.78
N PHE A 6 2.69 17.07 7.83
CA PHE A 6 2.70 15.69 8.33
C PHE A 6 1.30 15.18 8.65
N ILE A 7 0.52 15.97 9.41
CA ILE A 7 -0.85 15.63 9.79
C ILE A 7 -1.77 15.56 8.56
N VAL A 8 -1.64 16.48 7.60
CA VAL A 8 -2.45 16.45 6.37
C VAL A 8 -2.17 15.19 5.56
N TRP A 9 -0.91 14.88 5.30
CA TRP A 9 -0.56 13.74 4.47
C TRP A 9 -0.82 12.40 5.12
N ILE A 10 -0.64 12.28 6.44
CA ILE A 10 -1.02 11.06 7.15
C ILE A 10 -2.53 10.84 7.08
N LEU A 11 -3.34 11.89 7.27
CA LEU A 11 -4.80 11.78 7.13
C LEU A 11 -5.20 11.38 5.71
N VAL A 12 -4.68 12.06 4.68
CA VAL A 12 -4.96 11.73 3.28
C VAL A 12 -4.59 10.27 2.98
N PHE A 13 -3.43 9.81 3.43
CA PHE A 13 -2.98 8.44 3.21
C PHE A 13 -3.88 7.40 3.90
N PHE A 14 -4.15 7.57 5.20
CA PHE A 14 -5.00 6.65 5.95
C PHE A 14 -6.45 6.67 5.48
N THR A 15 -7.02 7.84 5.18
CA THR A 15 -8.37 7.92 4.60
C THR A 15 -8.42 7.20 3.26
N THR A 16 -7.43 7.38 2.39
CA THR A 16 -7.37 6.67 1.11
C THR A 16 -7.34 5.16 1.32
N LEU A 17 -6.49 4.66 2.22
CA LEU A 17 -6.42 3.23 2.56
C LEU A 17 -7.75 2.70 3.09
N VAL A 18 -8.37 3.40 4.05
CA VAL A 18 -9.65 3.01 4.64
C VAL A 18 -10.74 2.97 3.57
N VAL A 19 -10.82 3.96 2.69
CA VAL A 19 -11.80 4.00 1.61
C VAL A 19 -11.61 2.84 0.63
N LEU A 20 -10.37 2.56 0.22
CA LEU A 20 -10.06 1.45 -0.70
C LEU A 20 -10.42 0.09 -0.08
N CYS A 21 -10.11 -0.10 1.20
CA CYS A 21 -10.46 -1.32 1.94
C CYS A 21 -11.98 -1.44 2.14
N TYR A 22 -12.65 -0.36 2.54
CA TYR A 22 -14.10 -0.34 2.77
C TYR A 22 -14.89 -0.63 1.50
N LYS A 23 -14.44 -0.09 0.37
CA LYS A 23 -15.04 -0.35 -0.93
C LYS A 23 -14.63 -1.70 -1.55
N ALA A 24 -13.80 -2.49 -0.84
CA ALA A 24 -13.29 -3.79 -1.30
C ALA A 24 -12.78 -3.75 -2.75
N VAL A 25 -12.06 -2.68 -3.09
CA VAL A 25 -11.63 -2.41 -4.46
C VAL A 25 -10.60 -3.45 -4.91
N GLU A 26 -10.63 -3.81 -6.19
CA GLU A 26 -9.64 -4.70 -6.79
C GLU A 26 -8.20 -4.21 -6.53
N LEU A 27 -7.28 -5.15 -6.27
CA LEU A 27 -5.89 -4.85 -5.91
C LEU A 27 -5.20 -3.94 -6.94
N ARG A 28 -5.49 -4.13 -8.24
CA ARG A 28 -4.91 -3.32 -9.31
C ARG A 28 -5.36 -1.87 -9.21
N THR A 29 -6.66 -1.64 -9.05
CA THR A 29 -7.23 -0.29 -8.90
C THR A 29 -6.74 0.37 -7.62
N ALA A 30 -6.65 -0.36 -6.50
CA ALA A 30 -6.06 0.14 -5.27
C ALA A 30 -4.58 0.53 -5.44
N THR A 31 -3.81 -0.28 -6.17
CA THR A 31 -2.39 0.00 -6.45
C THR A 31 -2.23 1.25 -7.32
N ILE A 32 -3.07 1.42 -8.34
CA ILE A 32 -3.07 2.63 -9.16
C ILE A 32 -3.39 3.87 -8.30
N ALA A 33 -4.43 3.80 -7.46
CA ALA A 33 -4.81 4.89 -6.58
C ALA A 33 -3.69 5.28 -5.60
N ILE A 34 -3.04 4.28 -4.97
CA ILE A 34 -1.89 4.52 -4.08
C ILE A 34 -0.69 5.07 -4.86
N GLY A 35 -0.45 4.60 -6.09
CA GLY A 35 0.62 5.09 -6.94
C GLY A 35 0.43 6.56 -7.33
N VAL A 36 -0.80 6.95 -7.71
CA VAL A 36 -1.15 8.35 -7.98
C VAL A 36 -0.96 9.19 -6.70
N LEU A 37 -1.45 8.72 -5.56
CA LEU A 37 -1.26 9.42 -4.29
C LEU A 37 0.22 9.60 -3.95
N LEU A 38 1.06 8.57 -4.15
CA LEU A 38 2.50 8.63 -3.90
C LEU A 38 3.20 9.62 -4.83
N LEU A 39 2.80 9.72 -6.10
CA LEU A 39 3.31 10.73 -7.03
C LEU A 39 2.96 12.15 -6.55
N VAL A 40 1.71 12.40 -6.17
CA VAL A 40 1.28 13.70 -5.63
C VAL A 40 2.04 14.00 -4.33
N PHE A 41 2.22 13.01 -3.44
CA PHE A 41 3.01 13.17 -2.22
C PHE A 41 4.49 13.47 -2.50
N THR A 42 5.08 12.86 -3.53
CA THR A 42 6.47 13.09 -3.93
C THR A 42 6.68 14.55 -4.35
N VAL A 43 5.75 15.12 -5.11
CA VAL A 43 5.85 16.50 -5.64
C VAL A 43 5.49 17.54 -4.57
N PHE A 44 4.40 17.33 -3.82
CA PHE A 44 3.83 18.36 -2.94
C PHE A 44 4.11 18.14 -1.45
N GLY A 45 4.50 16.93 -1.05
CA GLY A 45 4.66 16.57 0.36
C GLY A 45 5.96 17.02 1.00
N ASN A 46 6.99 17.36 0.21
CA ASN A 46 8.34 17.68 0.70
C ASN A 46 8.80 16.71 1.84
N PRO A 47 8.78 15.38 1.60
CA PRO A 47 9.30 14.40 2.56
C PRO A 47 10.83 14.43 2.60
N SER A 48 11.41 13.88 3.67
CA SER A 48 12.83 13.57 3.66
C SER A 48 13.13 12.46 2.66
N ASN A 49 14.34 12.45 2.07
CA ASN A 49 14.73 11.46 1.07
C ASN A 49 14.62 10.01 1.58
N ILE A 50 14.91 9.79 2.87
CA ILE A 50 14.82 8.47 3.51
C ILE A 50 13.36 8.01 3.58
N LEU A 51 12.44 8.87 4.05
CA LEU A 51 11.02 8.54 4.10
C LEU A 51 10.45 8.29 2.72
N LEU A 52 10.82 9.12 1.74
CA LEU A 52 10.40 8.96 0.36
C LEU A 52 10.87 7.62 -0.22
N ALA A 53 12.12 7.23 0.02
CA ALA A 53 12.64 5.94 -0.42
C ALA A 53 11.87 4.77 0.21
N ILE A 54 11.57 4.83 1.51
CA ILE A 54 10.75 3.82 2.20
C ILE A 54 9.37 3.69 1.52
N TYR A 55 8.70 4.81 1.23
CA TYR A 55 7.39 4.76 0.57
C TYR A 55 7.45 4.15 -0.83
N TRP A 56 8.47 4.47 -1.63
CA TRP A 56 8.65 3.88 -2.96
C TRP A 56 8.98 2.38 -2.89
N VAL A 57 9.77 1.94 -1.91
CA VAL A 57 10.04 0.51 -1.67
C VAL A 57 8.77 -0.23 -1.28
N MET A 58 7.97 0.33 -0.36
CA MET A 58 6.68 -0.24 0.03
C MET A 58 5.72 -0.30 -1.18
N PHE A 59 5.73 0.72 -2.02
CA PHE A 59 4.92 0.74 -3.24
C PHE A 59 5.38 -0.31 -4.26
N ALA A 60 6.68 -0.49 -4.46
CA ALA A 60 7.21 -1.55 -5.31
C ALA A 60 6.79 -2.94 -4.80
N LEU A 61 6.77 -3.15 -3.48
CA LEU A 61 6.23 -4.36 -2.87
C LEU A 61 4.74 -4.52 -3.19
N LEU A 62 3.93 -3.47 -3.06
CA LEU A 62 2.50 -3.52 -3.42
C LEU A 62 2.30 -3.85 -4.91
N VAL A 63 3.09 -3.26 -5.80
CA VAL A 63 3.08 -3.57 -7.24
C VAL A 63 3.41 -5.04 -7.46
N SER A 64 4.41 -5.60 -6.76
CA SER A 64 4.77 -7.02 -6.87
C SER A 64 3.61 -7.96 -6.52
N LEU A 65 2.72 -7.57 -5.60
CA LEU A 65 1.53 -8.36 -5.26
C LEU A 65 0.47 -8.40 -6.37
N ASN A 66 0.59 -7.55 -7.41
CA ASN A 66 -0.25 -7.65 -8.60
C ASN A 66 0.23 -8.73 -9.56
N ILE A 67 1.45 -9.26 -9.39
CA ILE A 67 1.97 -10.38 -10.17
C ILE A 67 1.38 -11.68 -9.60
N PRO A 68 0.56 -12.42 -10.37
CA PRO A 68 -0.15 -13.60 -9.87
C PRO A 68 0.78 -14.66 -9.26
N GLU A 69 1.96 -14.87 -9.85
CA GLU A 69 2.97 -15.84 -9.42
C GLU A 69 3.49 -15.49 -8.02
N ILE A 70 3.79 -14.20 -7.78
CA ILE A 70 4.27 -13.72 -6.48
C ILE A 70 3.14 -13.83 -5.45
N ARG A 71 1.95 -13.29 -5.76
CA ARG A 71 0.82 -13.29 -4.84
C ARG A 71 0.42 -14.71 -4.43
N ARG A 72 0.37 -15.64 -5.39
CA ARG A 72 -0.01 -17.04 -5.12
C ARG A 72 1.02 -17.74 -4.24
N ASN A 73 2.31 -17.60 -4.55
CA ASN A 73 3.38 -18.35 -3.88
C ASN A 73 3.71 -17.82 -2.48
N TYR A 74 3.63 -16.50 -2.27
CA TYR A 74 4.07 -15.89 -1.01
C TYR A 74 2.90 -15.42 -0.12
N VAL A 75 1.72 -15.17 -0.68
CA VAL A 75 0.56 -14.69 0.09
C VAL A 75 -0.54 -15.76 0.16
N SER A 76 -1.21 -16.05 -0.96
CA SER A 76 -2.43 -16.87 -0.94
C SER A 76 -2.16 -18.31 -0.48
N SER A 77 -1.09 -18.95 -0.96
CA SER A 77 -0.78 -20.33 -0.56
C SER A 77 -0.34 -20.44 0.90
N GLN A 78 0.35 -19.43 1.43
CA GLN A 78 0.77 -19.41 2.83
C GLN A 78 -0.42 -19.20 3.77
N ILE A 79 -1.33 -18.28 3.41
CA ILE A 79 -2.60 -18.09 4.13
C ILE A 79 -3.41 -19.39 4.13
N LEU A 80 -3.50 -20.07 2.98
CA LEU A 80 -4.23 -21.34 2.89
C LEU A 80 -3.57 -22.45 3.72
N LYS A 81 -2.24 -22.55 3.73
CA LYS A 81 -1.50 -23.50 4.57
C LYS A 81 -1.77 -23.24 6.04
N PHE A 82 -1.69 -21.98 6.47
CA PHE A 82 -2.01 -21.60 7.85
C PHE A 82 -3.45 -21.94 8.21
N TYR A 83 -4.41 -21.58 7.34
CA TYR A 83 -5.83 -21.87 7.55
C TYR A 83 -6.09 -23.37 7.74
N LYS A 84 -5.49 -24.22 6.89
CA LYS A 84 -5.58 -25.69 7.01
C LYS A 84 -4.94 -26.25 8.28
N ALA A 85 -3.93 -25.58 8.83
CA ALA A 85 -3.26 -26.01 10.05
C ALA A 85 -4.03 -25.65 11.33
N VAL A 86 -4.87 -24.62 11.27
CA VAL A 86 -5.64 -24.12 12.43
C VAL A 86 -7.05 -24.72 12.47
N LEU A 87 -7.62 -25.10 11.33
CA LEU A 87 -8.89 -25.81 11.30
C LEU A 87 -8.74 -27.22 11.90
N PRO A 88 -9.63 -27.63 12.82
CA PRO A 88 -9.67 -28.98 13.36
C PRO A 88 -10.12 -30.02 12.31
#